data_AF-A0A0M0BN07-F1
#
_entry.id   AF-A0A0M0BN07-F1
#
_cell.length_a   1.000
_cell.length_b   1.000
_cell.length_c   1.000
_cell.angle_alpha   90.00
_cell.angle_beta   90.00
_cell.angle_gamma   90.00
#
_symmetry.space_group_name_H-M   'P 1'
#
loop_
_entity.id
_entity.type
_entity.pdbx_description
1 polymer ?
#
loop_
_entity_poly.entity_id
_entity_poly.type
_entity_poly.pdbx_seq_one_letter_code
_entity_poly.pdbx_strand_id
1 'polypeptide(L)'
;MSSIRKTILDVLDSKHPENVKELILLVQEQVESSTEEIQQQIKSLHKQGLVTLEEPTSHQSFFSFIRNKQSLWFWIILVISAFSLFSILFINETQTTLAYIRYSFGFVLVAFLPGYCLTEALFPKNQTLDLIERITFSIGLSFAITALVGLFLSFTPFGLKLSTALPSLGGIVIILAITALVRKYQKQ
;
A
#
# COMPACT_ATOMS: atom_id res chain seq x y z
N MET A 1 37.57 -7.18 22.15
CA MET A 1 36.29 -6.47 21.88
C MET A 1 36.63 -5.01 21.68
N SER A 2 36.27 -4.38 20.55
CA SER A 2 36.67 -2.97 20.30
C SER A 2 36.01 -2.03 21.32
N SER A 3 36.74 -1.04 21.84
CA SER A 3 36.27 -0.11 22.88
C SER A 3 34.93 0.55 22.51
N ILE A 4 34.79 0.92 21.23
CA ILE A 4 33.58 1.51 20.65
C ILE A 4 32.34 0.62 20.83
N ARG A 5 32.48 -0.71 20.72
CA ARG A 5 31.35 -1.64 20.88
C ARG A 5 30.79 -1.61 22.30
N LYS A 6 31.66 -1.60 23.30
CA LYS A 6 31.23 -1.58 24.71
C LYS A 6 30.53 -0.26 25.02
N THR A 7 31.08 0.86 24.56
CA THR A 7 30.47 2.18 24.76
C THR A 7 29.09 2.28 24.09
N ILE A 8 28.91 1.76 22.87
CA ILE A 8 27.59 1.77 22.22
C ILE A 8 26.56 0.98 23.05
N LEU A 9 26.94 -0.19 23.57
CA LEU A 9 26.04 -1.00 24.40
C LEU A 9 25.74 -0.33 25.75
N ASP A 10 26.74 0.29 26.36
CA ASP A 10 26.59 0.99 27.65
C ASP A 10 25.72 2.26 27.51
N VAL A 11 25.85 3.00 26.41
CA VAL A 11 24.99 4.16 26.10
C VAL A 11 23.56 3.72 25.76
N LEU A 12 23.40 2.59 25.08
CA LEU A 12 22.08 2.00 24.82
C LEU A 12 21.36 1.59 26.11
N ASP A 13 22.08 1.06 27.09
CA ASP A 13 21.52 0.57 28.36
C ASP A 13 21.30 1.72 29.38
N SER A 14 22.13 2.75 29.37
CA SER A 14 22.05 3.87 30.33
C SER A 14 21.17 5.02 29.88
N LYS A 15 21.17 5.37 28.58
CA LYS A 15 20.53 6.60 28.08
C LYS A 15 19.37 6.38 27.11
N HIS A 16 19.13 5.15 26.64
CA HIS A 16 18.03 4.80 25.72
C HIS A 16 17.74 5.88 24.63
N PRO A 17 18.70 6.19 23.76
CA PRO A 17 18.52 7.24 22.76
C PRO A 17 17.38 6.91 21.78
N GLU A 18 16.57 7.91 21.43
CA GLU A 18 15.42 7.73 20.52
C GLU A 18 15.86 7.56 19.07
N ASN A 19 17.02 8.10 18.70
CA ASN A 19 17.49 8.13 17.32
C ASN A 19 18.95 7.69 17.16
N VAL A 20 19.27 7.09 16.01
CA VAL A 20 20.66 6.76 15.64
C VAL A 20 21.55 8.00 15.63
N LYS A 21 21.01 9.17 15.24
CA LYS A 21 21.74 10.45 15.32
C LYS A 21 22.08 10.84 16.76
N GLU A 22 21.15 10.63 17.68
CA GLU A 22 21.34 10.94 19.09
C GLU A 22 22.32 9.95 19.74
N LEU A 23 22.21 8.66 19.41
CA LEU A 23 23.17 7.63 19.81
C LEU A 23 24.59 7.97 19.34
N ILE A 24 24.75 8.41 18.09
CA ILE A 24 26.05 8.81 17.54
C ILE A 24 26.62 10.01 18.30
N LEU A 25 25.80 11.02 18.59
CA LEU A 25 26.22 12.21 19.36
C LEU A 25 26.68 11.85 20.78
N LEU A 26 25.93 10.98 21.47
CA LEU A 26 26.26 10.53 22.83
C LEU A 26 27.52 9.65 22.88
N VAL A 27 27.74 8.83 21.85
CA VAL A 27 28.95 8.00 21.75
C VAL A 27 30.17 8.85 21.39
N GLN A 28 29.99 9.90 20.58
CA GLN A 28 31.06 10.84 20.20
C GLN A 28 31.49 11.74 21.37
N GLU A 29 30.61 11.99 22.35
CA GLU A 29 30.93 12.71 23.59
C GLU A 29 31.83 11.90 24.53
N GLN A 30 31.75 10.56 24.48
CA GLN A 30 32.54 9.66 25.31
C GLN A 30 33.78 9.09 24.62
N VAL A 31 33.85 9.17 23.29
CA VAL A 31 34.98 8.67 22.48
C VAL A 31 35.24 9.61 21.32
N GLU A 32 36.47 10.16 21.22
CA GLU A 32 36.96 10.88 20.03
C GLU A 32 37.13 9.92 18.85
N SER A 33 36.03 9.46 18.25
CA SER A 33 36.02 8.59 17.08
C SER A 33 35.18 9.17 15.95
N SER A 34 35.55 8.84 14.72
CA SER A 34 34.89 9.35 13.52
C SER A 34 33.45 8.84 13.42
N THR A 35 32.53 9.70 12.99
CA THR A 35 31.11 9.38 12.76
C THR A 35 30.94 8.15 11.85
N GLU A 36 31.87 7.95 10.91
CA GLU A 36 31.86 6.83 9.97
C GLU A 36 32.17 5.48 10.66
N GLU A 37 33.11 5.46 11.61
CA GLU A 37 33.49 4.26 12.34
C GLU A 37 32.36 3.80 13.28
N ILE A 38 31.69 4.75 13.94
CA ILE A 38 30.54 4.49 14.81
C ILE A 38 29.37 3.96 13.98
N GLN A 39 29.09 4.53 12.81
CA GLN A 39 28.02 4.07 11.94
C GLN A 39 28.29 2.67 11.37
N GLN A 40 29.53 2.37 11.00
CA GLN A 40 29.93 1.03 10.53
C GLN A 40 29.77 -0.01 11.64
N GLN A 41 30.04 0.37 12.90
CA GLN A 41 29.87 -0.49 14.04
C GLN A 41 28.41 -0.70 14.43
N ILE A 42 27.56 0.32 14.35
CA ILE A 42 26.11 0.18 14.54
C ILE A 42 25.53 -0.76 13.46
N LYS A 43 25.97 -0.63 12.20
CA LYS A 43 25.57 -1.56 11.12
C LYS A 43 26.04 -3.00 11.38
N SER A 44 27.24 -3.19 11.94
CA SER A 44 27.75 -4.52 12.27
C SER A 44 26.98 -5.16 13.43
N LEU A 45 26.56 -4.37 14.42
CA LEU A 45 25.73 -4.80 15.55
C LEU A 45 24.31 -5.13 15.13
N HIS A 46 23.73 -4.38 14.19
CA HIS A 46 22.44 -4.71 13.58
C HIS A 46 22.50 -6.03 12.81
N LYS A 47 23.56 -6.23 12.00
CA LYS A 47 23.79 -7.51 11.30
C LYS A 47 23.98 -8.71 12.25
N GLN A 48 24.46 -8.46 13.47
CA GLN A 48 24.65 -9.48 14.50
C GLN A 48 23.39 -9.74 15.33
N GLY A 49 22.28 -9.03 15.08
CA GLY A 49 21.03 -9.18 15.81
C GLY A 49 21.06 -8.65 17.25
N LEU A 50 22.11 -7.91 17.62
CA LEU A 50 22.30 -7.37 18.96
C LEU A 50 21.56 -6.03 19.16
N VAL A 51 21.20 -5.34 18.08
CA VAL A 51 20.49 -4.06 18.09
C VAL A 51 19.49 -4.07 16.94
N THR A 52 18.19 -3.94 17.24
CA THR A 52 17.15 -3.77 16.22
C THR A 52 16.96 -2.28 15.97
N LEU A 53 17.18 -1.84 14.72
CA LEU A 53 16.94 -0.46 14.33
C LEU A 53 15.47 -0.35 13.91
N GLU A 54 14.66 0.31 14.73
CA GLU A 54 13.27 0.62 14.39
C GLU A 54 13.26 1.82 13.43
N GLU A 55 12.57 1.69 12.29
CA GLU A 55 12.43 2.81 11.36
C GLU A 55 11.64 3.92 12.07
N PRO A 56 12.06 5.20 11.95
CA PRO A 56 11.39 6.30 12.64
C PRO A 56 9.93 6.32 12.21
N THR A 57 9.01 6.08 13.15
CA THR A 57 7.57 6.19 12.95
C THR A 57 7.25 7.64 12.61
N SER A 58 7.30 7.97 11.33
CA SER A 58 6.95 9.29 10.84
C SER A 58 5.46 9.43 11.09
N HIS A 59 5.09 10.12 12.17
CA HIS A 59 3.72 10.57 12.44
C HIS A 59 3.30 11.58 11.35
N GLN A 60 3.20 11.14 10.10
CA GLN A 60 2.60 11.92 9.05
C GLN A 60 1.09 11.79 9.22
N SER A 61 0.41 12.93 9.28
CA SER A 61 -1.05 12.98 9.29
C SER A 61 -1.61 12.18 8.11
N PHE A 62 -2.72 11.46 8.31
CA PHE A 62 -3.38 10.64 7.30
C PHE A 62 -3.53 11.36 5.94
N PHE A 63 -3.88 12.63 5.93
CA PHE A 63 -3.98 13.45 4.71
C PHE A 63 -2.65 13.68 3.97
N SER A 64 -1.54 13.75 4.70
CA SER A 64 -0.19 13.84 4.11
C SER A 64 0.19 12.54 3.41
N PHE A 65 -0.18 11.39 4.00
CA PHE A 65 0.08 10.07 3.42
C PHE A 65 -0.67 9.87 2.09
N ILE A 66 -1.94 10.26 2.03
CA ILE A 66 -2.77 10.16 0.80
C ILE A 66 -2.22 11.01 -0.35
N ARG A 67 -1.55 12.13 -0.04
CA ARG A 67 -0.96 13.02 -1.03
C ARG A 67 0.46 12.61 -1.45
N ASN A 68 1.08 11.67 -0.73
CA ASN A 68 2.43 11.22 -1.02
C ASN A 68 2.46 10.31 -2.26
N LYS A 69 3.62 10.27 -2.95
CA LYS A 69 3.85 9.53 -4.21
C LYS A 69 3.52 8.03 -4.11
N GLN A 70 3.58 7.48 -2.91
CA GLN A 70 3.28 6.09 -2.59
C GLN A 70 1.78 5.73 -2.69
N SER A 71 0.89 6.74 -2.65
CA SER A 71 -0.57 6.60 -2.78
C SER A 71 -1.07 6.90 -4.20
N LEU A 72 -0.20 7.10 -5.20
CA LEU A 72 -0.60 7.37 -6.58
C LEU A 72 -1.49 6.27 -7.16
N TRP A 73 -1.20 5.01 -6.83
CA TRP A 73 -2.01 3.89 -7.30
C TRP A 73 -3.47 3.97 -6.82
N PHE A 74 -3.73 4.41 -5.59
CA PHE A 74 -5.08 4.64 -5.07
C PHE A 74 -5.84 5.71 -5.88
N TRP A 75 -5.17 6.84 -6.18
CA TRP A 75 -5.77 7.90 -6.99
C TRP A 75 -6.07 7.45 -8.42
N ILE A 76 -5.18 6.68 -9.04
CA ILE A 76 -5.40 6.11 -10.38
C ILE A 76 -6.65 5.24 -10.38
N ILE A 77 -6.81 4.37 -9.37
CA ILE A 77 -8.00 3.54 -9.24
C ILE A 77 -9.27 4.36 -9.04
N LEU A 78 -9.20 5.36 -8.17
CA LEU A 78 -10.35 6.21 -7.88
C LEU A 78 -10.78 6.99 -9.13
N VAL A 79 -9.83 7.53 -9.89
CA VAL A 79 -10.10 8.22 -11.17
C VAL A 79 -10.66 7.25 -12.21
N ILE A 80 -10.09 6.05 -12.36
CA ILE A 80 -10.59 5.05 -13.32
C ILE A 80 -12.03 4.63 -12.95
N SER A 81 -12.30 4.37 -11.69
CA SER A 81 -13.63 3.97 -11.22
C SER A 81 -14.64 5.11 -11.32
N ALA A 82 -14.25 6.34 -11.01
CA ALA A 82 -15.10 7.52 -11.18
C ALA A 82 -15.38 7.79 -12.66
N PHE A 83 -14.38 7.65 -13.52
CA PHE A 83 -14.54 7.84 -14.97
C PHE A 83 -15.44 6.76 -15.58
N SER A 84 -15.34 5.50 -15.14
CA SER A 84 -16.24 4.45 -15.60
C SER A 84 -17.68 4.71 -15.17
N LEU A 85 -17.90 5.18 -13.93
CA LEU A 85 -19.22 5.56 -13.42
C LEU A 85 -19.79 6.75 -14.19
N PHE A 86 -18.98 7.78 -14.40
CA PHE A 86 -19.37 8.97 -15.17
C PHE A 86 -19.75 8.60 -16.60
N SER A 87 -18.98 7.72 -17.24
CA SER A 87 -19.29 7.20 -18.58
C SER A 87 -20.65 6.50 -18.64
N ILE A 88 -21.08 5.80 -17.59
CA ILE A 88 -22.39 5.12 -17.56
C ILE A 88 -23.53 6.13 -17.39
N LEU A 89 -23.34 7.18 -16.58
CA LEU A 89 -24.39 8.15 -16.29
C LEU A 89 -24.62 9.15 -17.43
N PHE A 90 -23.55 9.54 -18.14
CA PHE A 90 -23.61 10.61 -19.14
C PHE A 90 -23.68 10.11 -20.59
N ILE A 91 -23.27 8.87 -20.87
CA ILE A 91 -23.23 8.34 -22.24
C ILE A 91 -24.44 7.45 -22.49
N ASN A 92 -25.38 7.97 -23.28
CA ASN A 92 -26.54 7.21 -23.73
C ASN A 92 -26.10 6.12 -24.74
N GLU A 93 -26.79 4.98 -24.72
CA GLU A 93 -26.38 3.72 -25.37
C GLU A 93 -26.20 3.81 -26.91
N THR A 94 -26.60 4.93 -27.51
CA THR A 94 -26.67 5.18 -28.96
C THR A 94 -25.42 5.79 -29.59
N GLN A 95 -24.37 6.16 -28.84
CA GLN A 95 -23.12 6.70 -29.41
C GLN A 95 -22.04 5.63 -29.59
N THR A 96 -21.83 5.19 -30.84
CA THR A 96 -20.98 4.06 -31.22
C THR A 96 -19.49 4.21 -30.89
N THR A 97 -18.91 5.40 -30.97
CA THR A 97 -17.46 5.58 -30.76
C THR A 97 -17.07 5.57 -29.27
N LEU A 98 -17.85 6.25 -28.41
CA LEU A 98 -17.55 6.35 -26.98
C LEU A 98 -17.84 5.04 -26.22
N ALA A 99 -18.69 4.17 -26.78
CA ALA A 99 -18.99 2.86 -26.21
C ALA A 99 -17.74 1.95 -26.12
N TYR A 100 -16.83 2.00 -27.09
CA TYR A 100 -15.59 1.20 -27.07
C TYR A 100 -14.69 1.55 -25.88
N ILE A 101 -14.53 2.85 -25.60
CA ILE A 101 -13.76 3.34 -24.46
C ILE A 101 -14.38 2.82 -23.15
N ARG A 102 -15.71 2.87 -23.04
CA ARG A 102 -16.45 2.34 -21.89
C ARG A 102 -16.19 0.85 -21.68
N TYR A 103 -16.18 0.05 -22.74
CA TYR A 103 -15.91 -1.39 -22.63
C TYR A 103 -14.47 -1.69 -22.20
N SER A 104 -13.49 -0.96 -22.73
CA SER A 104 -12.09 -1.13 -22.29
C SER A 104 -11.90 -0.80 -20.81
N PHE A 105 -12.43 0.34 -20.34
CA PHE A 105 -12.35 0.69 -18.91
C PHE A 105 -13.17 -0.24 -18.03
N GLY A 106 -14.37 -0.64 -18.48
CA GLY A 106 -15.21 -1.61 -17.79
C GLY A 106 -14.52 -2.96 -17.66
N PHE A 107 -13.85 -3.43 -18.71
CA PHE A 107 -13.07 -4.66 -18.68
C PHE A 107 -11.93 -4.58 -17.66
N VAL A 108 -11.15 -3.50 -17.66
CA VAL A 108 -10.06 -3.32 -16.68
C VAL A 108 -10.63 -3.27 -15.25
N LEU A 109 -11.75 -2.59 -15.05
CA LEU A 109 -12.44 -2.51 -13.76
C LEU A 109 -12.94 -3.87 -13.28
N VAL A 110 -13.35 -4.75 -14.19
CA VAL A 110 -13.83 -6.09 -13.86
C VAL A 110 -12.68 -7.09 -13.67
N ALA A 111 -11.71 -7.07 -14.58
CA ALA A 111 -10.68 -8.09 -14.67
C ALA A 111 -9.49 -7.87 -13.71
N PHE A 112 -9.30 -6.65 -13.20
CA PHE A 112 -8.10 -6.34 -12.42
C PHE A 112 -8.32 -5.52 -11.15
N LEU A 113 -9.13 -4.44 -11.20
CA LEU A 113 -9.21 -3.47 -10.10
C LEU A 113 -9.62 -4.06 -8.73
N PRO A 114 -10.73 -4.82 -8.60
CA PRO A 114 -11.19 -5.28 -7.29
C PRO A 114 -10.21 -6.28 -6.68
N GLY A 115 -9.62 -7.14 -7.51
CA GLY A 115 -8.61 -8.09 -7.05
C GLY A 115 -7.32 -7.41 -6.61
N TYR A 116 -6.83 -6.41 -7.36
CA TYR A 116 -5.66 -5.65 -6.93
C TYR A 116 -5.94 -4.93 -5.60
N CYS A 117 -7.09 -4.26 -5.46
CA CYS A 117 -7.43 -3.55 -4.22
C CYS A 117 -7.47 -4.50 -3.03
N LEU A 118 -8.01 -5.71 -3.22
CA LEU A 118 -8.03 -6.73 -2.19
C LEU A 118 -6.63 -7.24 -1.87
N THR A 119 -5.77 -7.47 -2.87
CA THR A 119 -4.37 -7.88 -2.67
C THR A 119 -3.59 -6.84 -1.86
N GLU A 120 -3.72 -5.55 -2.18
CA GLU A 120 -3.11 -4.46 -1.41
C GLU A 120 -3.64 -4.40 0.03
N ALA A 121 -4.93 -4.65 0.21
CA ALA A 121 -5.52 -4.71 1.54
C ALA A 121 -5.02 -5.91 2.36
N LEU A 122 -4.86 -7.09 1.75
CA LEU A 122 -4.37 -8.27 2.46
C LEU A 122 -2.86 -8.19 2.74
N PHE A 123 -2.09 -7.73 1.76
CA PHE A 123 -0.63 -7.74 1.72
C PHE A 123 -0.06 -6.33 1.51
N PRO A 124 -0.17 -5.44 2.51
CA PRO A 124 0.26 -4.03 2.36
C PRO A 124 1.77 -3.83 2.37
N LYS A 125 2.55 -4.82 2.83
CA LYS A 125 4.03 -4.75 2.86
C LYS A 125 4.58 -5.28 1.54
N ASN A 126 5.48 -4.52 0.91
CA ASN A 126 6.09 -4.91 -0.38
C ASN A 126 6.95 -6.19 -0.31
N GLN A 127 7.31 -6.66 0.89
CA GLN A 127 8.15 -7.85 1.07
C GLN A 127 7.35 -9.15 1.22
N THR A 128 6.01 -9.11 1.29
CA THR A 128 5.22 -10.33 1.57
C THR A 128 4.93 -11.17 0.34
N LEU A 129 4.97 -10.60 -0.86
CA LEU A 129 4.72 -11.30 -2.12
C LEU A 129 5.66 -10.77 -3.20
N ASP A 130 6.18 -11.66 -4.03
CA ASP A 130 6.93 -11.26 -5.22
C ASP A 130 5.98 -10.60 -6.25
N LEU A 131 6.54 -9.84 -7.19
CA LEU A 131 5.77 -9.09 -8.18
C LEU A 131 4.86 -10.00 -9.02
N ILE A 132 5.36 -11.18 -9.41
CA ILE A 132 4.62 -12.15 -10.22
C ILE A 132 3.47 -12.76 -9.41
N GLU A 133 3.72 -13.11 -8.16
CA GLU A 133 2.70 -13.64 -7.25
C GLU A 133 1.59 -12.63 -7.03
N ARG A 134 1.96 -11.37 -6.81
CA ARG A 134 1.02 -10.27 -6.60
C ARG A 134 0.10 -10.04 -7.78
N ILE A 135 0.63 -10.08 -9.01
CA ILE A 135 -0.18 -9.94 -10.23
C ILE A 135 -1.13 -11.14 -10.35
N THR A 136 -0.61 -12.34 -10.13
CA THR A 136 -1.39 -13.59 -10.22
C THR A 136 -2.56 -13.60 -9.22
N PHE A 137 -2.28 -13.26 -7.96
CA PHE A 137 -3.30 -13.12 -6.91
C PHE A 137 -4.33 -12.05 -7.26
N SER A 138 -3.88 -10.91 -7.76
CA SER A 138 -4.78 -9.80 -8.13
C SER A 138 -5.74 -10.21 -9.25
N ILE A 139 -5.26 -10.91 -10.28
CA ILE A 139 -6.11 -11.39 -11.37
C ILE A 139 -7.12 -12.43 -10.83
N GLY A 140 -6.64 -13.43 -10.07
CA GLY A 140 -7.49 -14.47 -9.51
C GLY A 140 -8.58 -13.91 -8.59
N LEU A 141 -8.22 -13.00 -7.68
CA LEU A 141 -9.16 -12.34 -6.77
C LEU A 141 -10.15 -11.44 -7.52
N SER A 142 -9.74 -10.83 -8.64
CA SER A 142 -10.65 -9.98 -9.43
C SER A 142 -11.78 -10.79 -10.06
N PHE A 143 -11.45 -11.94 -10.65
CA PHE A 143 -12.46 -12.85 -11.18
C PHE A 143 -13.35 -13.42 -10.08
N ALA A 144 -12.78 -13.78 -8.93
CA ALA A 144 -13.55 -14.28 -7.78
C ALA A 144 -14.55 -13.23 -7.27
N ILE A 145 -14.10 -11.99 -7.04
CA ILE A 145 -14.97 -10.89 -6.59
C ILE A 145 -16.03 -10.59 -7.64
N THR A 146 -15.65 -10.48 -8.91
CA THR A 146 -16.61 -10.19 -9.99
C THR A 146 -17.68 -11.26 -10.08
N ALA A 147 -17.31 -12.55 -10.03
CA ALA A 147 -18.27 -13.65 -10.07
C ALA A 147 -19.23 -13.60 -8.88
N LEU A 148 -18.71 -13.31 -7.68
CA LEU A 148 -19.52 -13.16 -6.48
C LEU A 148 -20.50 -11.98 -6.61
N VAL A 149 -20.04 -10.83 -7.08
CA VAL A 149 -20.88 -9.64 -7.30
C VAL A 149 -21.95 -9.90 -8.35
N GLY A 150 -21.59 -10.54 -9.47
CA GLY A 150 -22.55 -10.97 -10.48
C GLY A 150 -23.62 -11.90 -9.90
N LEU A 151 -23.22 -12.87 -9.08
CA LEU A 151 -24.14 -13.78 -8.41
C LEU A 151 -25.12 -13.01 -7.50
N PHE A 152 -24.62 -12.11 -6.65
CA PHE A 152 -25.48 -11.28 -5.79
C PHE A 152 -26.45 -10.40 -6.60
N LEU A 153 -25.99 -9.80 -7.70
CA LEU A 153 -26.84 -9.00 -8.57
C LEU A 153 -27.91 -9.84 -9.28
N SER A 154 -27.60 -11.09 -9.60
CA SER A 154 -28.56 -12.04 -10.17
C SER A 154 -29.74 -12.30 -9.23
N PHE A 155 -29.49 -12.31 -7.92
CA PHE A 155 -30.55 -12.44 -6.90
C PHE A 155 -31.24 -11.13 -6.54
N THR A 156 -30.78 -10.00 -7.08
CA THR A 156 -31.32 -8.66 -6.79
C THR A 156 -32.31 -8.25 -7.89
N PRO A 157 -33.40 -7.51 -7.60
CA PRO A 157 -34.39 -7.08 -8.62
C PRO A 157 -33.81 -6.27 -9.78
N PHE A 158 -32.59 -5.72 -9.65
CA PHE A 158 -31.89 -5.01 -10.71
C PHE A 158 -31.39 -5.93 -11.85
N GLY A 159 -31.17 -7.22 -11.55
CA GLY A 159 -30.67 -8.22 -12.49
C GLY A 159 -29.22 -8.01 -12.92
N LEU A 160 -28.69 -8.98 -13.69
CA LEU A 160 -27.32 -8.94 -14.22
C LEU A 160 -27.27 -8.13 -15.53
N LYS A 161 -27.27 -6.81 -15.40
CA LYS A 161 -27.14 -5.87 -16.52
C LYS A 161 -25.82 -5.12 -16.40
N LEU A 162 -25.25 -4.67 -17.52
CA LEU A 162 -24.01 -3.89 -17.50
C LEU A 162 -24.18 -2.58 -16.73
N SER A 163 -25.38 -1.97 -16.82
CA SER A 163 -25.74 -0.75 -16.11
C SER A 163 -25.84 -0.91 -14.58
N THR A 164 -25.99 -2.13 -14.07
CA THR A 164 -26.11 -2.41 -12.63
C THR A 164 -24.83 -3.05 -12.09
N ALA A 165 -24.19 -3.92 -12.88
CA ALA A 165 -22.96 -4.62 -12.54
C ALA A 165 -21.75 -3.68 -12.39
N LEU A 166 -21.53 -2.77 -13.34
CA LEU A 166 -20.37 -1.88 -13.28
C LEU A 166 -20.44 -0.91 -12.09
N PRO A 167 -21.57 -0.26 -11.79
CA PRO A 167 -21.65 0.61 -10.62
C PRO A 167 -21.51 -0.14 -9.30
N SER A 168 -22.10 -1.34 -9.18
CA SER A 168 -21.95 -2.17 -7.98
C SER A 168 -20.49 -2.57 -7.76
N LEU A 169 -19.80 -3.00 -8.82
CA LEU A 169 -18.40 -3.39 -8.73
C LEU A 169 -17.50 -2.19 -8.45
N GLY A 170 -17.76 -1.04 -9.07
CA GLY A 170 -17.07 0.22 -8.78
C GLY A 170 -17.20 0.65 -7.32
N GLY A 171 -18.39 0.52 -6.74
CA GLY A 171 -18.60 0.77 -5.30
C GLY A 171 -17.74 -0.14 -4.42
N ILE A 172 -17.67 -1.44 -4.73
CA ILE A 172 -16.84 -2.40 -4.02
C ILE A 172 -15.35 -2.06 -4.17
N VAL A 173 -14.89 -1.69 -5.38
CA VAL A 173 -13.52 -1.25 -5.63
C VAL A 173 -13.16 -0.05 -4.76
N ILE A 174 -14.04 0.95 -4.65
CA ILE A 174 -13.82 2.13 -3.80
C ILE A 174 -13.68 1.72 -2.33
N ILE A 175 -14.57 0.87 -1.82
CA ILE A 175 -14.52 0.39 -0.44
C ILE A 175 -13.22 -0.38 -0.17
N LEU A 176 -12.83 -1.28 -1.06
CA LEU A 176 -11.59 -2.05 -0.95
C LEU A 176 -10.36 -1.16 -1.03
N ALA A 177 -10.35 -0.16 -1.92
CA ALA A 177 -9.26 0.79 -2.07
C ALA A 177 -9.07 1.63 -0.80
N ILE A 178 -10.16 2.10 -0.17
CA ILE A 178 -10.11 2.82 1.12
C ILE A 178 -9.58 1.88 2.21
N THR A 179 -10.07 0.65 2.26
CA THR A 179 -9.62 -0.34 3.25
C THR A 179 -8.12 -0.65 3.11
N ALA A 180 -7.65 -0.80 1.87
CA ALA A 180 -6.24 -1.00 1.56
C ALA A 180 -5.38 0.19 2.03
N LEU A 181 -5.84 1.41 1.78
CA LEU A 181 -5.15 2.63 2.19
C LEU A 181 -5.02 2.75 3.70
N VAL A 182 -6.12 2.49 4.44
CA VAL A 182 -6.14 2.50 5.91
C VAL A 182 -5.21 1.43 6.48
N ARG A 183 -5.24 0.21 5.92
CA ARG A 183 -4.33 -0.86 6.35
C ARG A 183 -2.87 -0.54 6.08
N LYS A 184 -2.57 0.11 4.96
CA LYS A 184 -1.21 0.53 4.62
C LYS A 184 -0.69 1.62 5.56
N TYR A 185 -1.55 2.56 5.94
CA TYR A 185 -1.24 3.58 6.93
C TYR A 185 -0.96 2.99 8.33
N GLN A 186 -1.75 2.00 8.77
CA GLN A 186 -1.57 1.37 10.09
C GLN A 186 -0.36 0.45 10.20
N LYS A 187 0.14 -0.09 9.08
CA LYS A 187 1.25 -1.07 9.05
C LYS A 187 2.57 -0.48 8.55
N GLN A 188 2.59 0.83 8.32
CA GLN A 188 3.79 1.60 8.06
C GLN A 188 4.42 1.98 9.40
#